data_AF-A0A7J4SLR3-F1
#
_entry.id   AF-A0A7J4SLR3-F1
#
_cell.length_a   1.000
_cell.length_b   1.000
_cell.length_c   1.000
_cell.angle_alpha   90.00
_cell.angle_beta   90.00
_cell.angle_gamma   90.00
#
_symmetry.space_group_name_H-M   'P 1'
#
loop_
_entity.id
_entity.type
_entity.pdbx_description
1 polymer ?
#
loop_
_entity_poly.entity_id
_entity_poly.type
_entity_poly.pdbx_seq_one_letter_code
_entity_poly.pdbx_strand_id
1 'polypeptide(L)'
;PEHIKQLYKTTWEIKQKNVIDMAADRGAYIDQSQSMNIHMIDANAAKVTSMHFYGWRKGLKTGMYYLRTKAAADAIQFTVEQKKAQDQTVSGLADRAEISSMDEIACSLDSPDDCLSCGS
;
A
#
# COMPACT_ATOMS: atom_id res chain seq x y z
N PRO A 1 -3.22 20.76 6.46
CA PRO A 1 -4.67 21.07 6.33
C PRO A 1 -5.39 19.99 5.51
N GLU A 2 -6.66 19.72 5.78
CA GLU A 2 -7.39 18.61 5.13
C GLU A 2 -7.58 18.82 3.62
N HIS A 3 -7.89 20.05 3.20
CA HIS A 3 -8.03 20.38 1.77
C HIS A 3 -6.77 20.08 0.95
N ILE A 4 -5.58 20.30 1.53
CA ILE A 4 -4.29 19.97 0.90
C ILE A 4 -4.15 18.46 0.72
N LYS A 5 -4.46 17.67 1.76
CA LYS A 5 -4.40 16.20 1.68
C LYS A 5 -5.34 15.65 0.61
N GLN A 6 -6.53 16.25 0.48
CA GLN A 6 -7.49 15.85 -0.53
C GLN A 6 -7.04 16.17 -1.96
N LEU A 7 -6.39 17.33 -2.14
CA LEU A 7 -5.85 17.76 -3.43
C LEU A 7 -4.67 16.89 -3.88
N TYR A 8 -3.81 16.48 -2.96
CA TYR A 8 -2.60 15.70 -3.25
C TYR A 8 -2.76 14.20 -3.01
N LYS A 9 -3.96 13.66 -3.21
CA LYS A 9 -4.17 12.21 -3.18
C LYS A 9 -3.37 11.52 -4.28
N THR A 10 -2.67 10.47 -3.88
CA THR A 10 -1.96 9.57 -4.78
C THR A 10 -2.92 8.61 -5.48
N THR A 11 -2.46 7.98 -6.57
CA THR A 11 -3.24 6.97 -7.31
C THR A 11 -3.72 5.80 -6.44
N TRP A 12 -2.98 5.50 -5.37
CA TRP A 12 -3.26 4.41 -4.43
C TRP A 12 -4.38 4.75 -3.45
N GLU A 13 -4.58 6.04 -3.17
CA GLU A 13 -5.63 6.54 -2.26
C GLU A 13 -6.94 6.82 -2.99
N ILE A 14 -6.89 6.93 -4.32
CA ILE A 14 -8.07 7.14 -5.16
C ILE A 14 -8.78 5.80 -5.39
N LYS A 15 -10.10 5.78 -5.11
CA LYS A 15 -10.96 4.63 -5.42
C LYS A 15 -10.99 4.40 -6.92
N GLN A 16 -10.58 3.21 -7.37
CA GLN A 16 -10.51 2.88 -8.80
C GLN A 16 -11.86 2.93 -9.52
N LYS A 17 -12.97 2.76 -8.78
CA LYS A 17 -14.33 2.99 -9.32
C LYS A 17 -14.48 4.41 -9.91
N ASN A 18 -13.96 5.42 -9.22
CA ASN A 18 -14.03 6.81 -9.70
C ASN A 18 -13.25 6.99 -11.00
N VAL A 19 -12.10 6.33 -11.13
CA VAL A 19 -11.30 6.34 -12.36
C VAL A 19 -12.09 5.75 -13.53
N ILE A 20 -12.81 4.65 -13.30
CA ILE A 20 -13.66 3.99 -14.29
C ILE A 20 -14.86 4.88 -14.67
N ASP A 21 -15.52 5.50 -13.71
CA ASP A 21 -16.65 6.40 -13.98
C ASP A 21 -16.19 7.61 -14.82
N MET A 22 -15.10 8.28 -14.43
CA MET A 22 -14.53 9.37 -15.22
C MET A 22 -14.02 8.93 -16.60
N ALA A 23 -13.58 7.66 -16.73
CA ALA A 23 -13.19 7.09 -18.01
C ALA A 23 -14.39 6.85 -18.93
N ALA A 24 -15.52 6.43 -18.36
CA ALA A 24 -16.77 6.24 -19.09
C ALA A 24 -17.34 7.58 -19.54
N ASP A 25 -17.34 8.59 -18.66
CA ASP A 25 -17.84 9.94 -18.96
C ASP A 25 -17.12 10.57 -20.16
N ARG A 26 -15.78 10.54 -20.16
CA ARG A 26 -15.00 11.06 -21.30
C ARG A 26 -15.02 10.12 -22.52
N GLY A 27 -15.34 8.85 -22.32
CA GLY A 27 -15.39 7.83 -23.37
C GLY A 27 -16.39 8.13 -24.48
N ALA A 28 -17.45 8.90 -24.19
CA ALA A 28 -18.41 9.37 -25.17
C ALA A 28 -17.80 10.29 -26.25
N TYR A 29 -16.67 10.92 -25.95
CA TYR A 29 -15.97 11.87 -26.82
C TYR A 29 -14.69 11.27 -27.44
N ILE A 30 -14.45 9.97 -27.26
CA ILE A 30 -13.27 9.27 -27.80
C ILE A 30 -13.73 8.31 -28.90
N ASP A 31 -13.25 8.56 -30.11
CA ASP A 31 -13.55 7.80 -31.33
C ASP A 31 -13.11 6.32 -31.20
N GLN A 32 -11.87 6.10 -30.77
CA GLN A 32 -11.28 4.80 -30.53
C GLN A 32 -11.38 4.47 -29.05
N SER A 33 -10.27 4.24 -28.37
CA SER A 33 -10.23 3.93 -26.94
C SER A 33 -9.14 4.74 -26.24
N GLN A 34 -8.86 4.39 -25.00
CA GLN A 34 -7.86 5.05 -24.17
C GLN A 34 -7.11 4.07 -23.30
N SER A 35 -5.83 4.36 -23.09
CA SER A 35 -4.97 3.59 -22.18
C SER A 35 -5.33 3.90 -20.73
N MET A 36 -6.11 3.02 -20.11
CA MET A 36 -6.54 3.16 -18.71
C MET A 36 -5.76 2.19 -17.81
N ASN A 37 -4.83 2.73 -17.01
CA ASN A 37 -4.13 1.96 -15.98
C ASN A 37 -4.97 1.87 -14.71
N ILE A 38 -5.00 0.69 -14.09
CA ILE A 38 -5.67 0.44 -12.83
C ILE A 38 -4.63 0.19 -11.73
N HIS A 39 -4.80 0.85 -10.59
CA HIS A 39 -3.90 0.75 -9.45
C HIS A 39 -4.65 0.13 -8.27
N MET A 40 -4.22 -1.03 -7.80
CA MET A 40 -4.95 -1.77 -6.75
C MET A 40 -4.01 -2.24 -5.65
N ILE A 41 -4.32 -1.86 -4.41
CA ILE A 41 -3.70 -2.42 -3.21
C ILE A 41 -4.41 -3.73 -2.88
N ASP A 42 -3.64 -4.75 -2.50
CA ASP A 42 -4.13 -6.10 -2.18
C ASP A 42 -5.04 -6.65 -3.28
N ALA A 43 -4.50 -6.65 -4.50
CA ALA A 43 -5.21 -7.16 -5.66
C ALA A 43 -5.52 -8.65 -5.46
N ASN A 44 -6.80 -8.98 -5.55
CA ASN A 44 -7.28 -10.35 -5.52
C ASN A 44 -8.20 -10.60 -6.71
N ALA A 45 -8.42 -11.86 -7.06
CA ALA A 45 -9.21 -12.23 -8.22
C ALA A 45 -10.63 -11.62 -8.17
N ALA A 46 -11.29 -11.65 -7.00
CA ALA A 46 -12.63 -11.10 -6.84
C ALA A 46 -12.71 -9.59 -7.12
N LYS A 47 -11.74 -8.80 -6.63
CA LYS A 47 -11.65 -7.35 -6.87
C LYS A 47 -11.37 -7.04 -8.33
N VAL A 48 -10.44 -7.77 -8.96
CA VAL A 48 -10.09 -7.56 -10.38
C VAL A 48 -11.27 -7.95 -11.28
N THR A 49 -11.92 -9.07 -11.01
CA THR A 49 -13.10 -9.54 -11.75
C THR A 49 -14.27 -8.56 -11.61
N SER A 50 -14.60 -8.11 -10.39
CA SER A 50 -15.67 -7.14 -10.18
C SER A 50 -15.40 -5.80 -10.86
N MET A 51 -14.15 -5.34 -10.87
CA MET A 51 -13.69 -4.16 -11.59
C MET A 51 -13.90 -4.29 -13.10
N HIS A 52 -13.46 -5.41 -13.71
CA HIS A 52 -13.66 -5.67 -15.13
C HIS A 52 -15.14 -5.69 -15.53
N PHE A 53 -15.96 -6.41 -14.77
CA PHE A 53 -17.41 -6.45 -15.03
C PHE A 53 -18.08 -5.09 -14.85
N TYR A 54 -17.60 -4.26 -13.92
CA TYR A 54 -18.09 -2.90 -13.75
C TYR A 54 -17.77 -2.02 -14.97
N GLY A 55 -16.52 -2.03 -15.44
CA GLY A 55 -16.11 -1.30 -16.64
C GLY A 55 -16.83 -1.76 -17.90
N TRP A 56 -17.02 -3.08 -18.06
CA TRP A 56 -17.77 -3.65 -19.18
C TRP A 56 -19.24 -3.18 -19.19
N ARG A 57 -19.94 -3.23 -18.05
CA ARG A 57 -21.32 -2.73 -17.94
C ARG A 57 -21.45 -1.23 -18.22
N LYS A 58 -20.38 -0.46 -17.96
CA LYS A 58 -20.31 0.97 -18.26
C LYS A 58 -19.99 1.27 -19.74
N GLY A 59 -19.76 0.26 -20.57
CA GLY A 59 -19.48 0.44 -22.00
C GLY A 59 -18.05 0.86 -22.31
N LEU A 60 -17.10 0.64 -21.39
CA LEU A 60 -15.70 0.93 -21.67
C LEU A 60 -15.15 -0.03 -22.74
N LYS A 61 -14.56 0.54 -23.80
CA LYS A 61 -13.87 -0.20 -24.86
C LYS A 61 -12.60 -0.90 -24.33
N THR A 62 -11.78 -0.17 -23.57
CA THR A 62 -10.64 -0.72 -22.84
C THR A 62 -10.95 -0.78 -21.35
N GLY A 63 -11.13 -1.99 -20.82
CA GLY A 63 -11.41 -2.19 -19.39
C GLY A 63 -10.18 -2.11 -18.49
N MET A 64 -8.99 -2.38 -19.02
CA MET A 64 -7.72 -2.28 -18.28
C MET A 64 -6.55 -2.32 -19.27
N TYR A 65 -5.55 -1.46 -19.06
CA TYR A 65 -4.27 -1.51 -19.78
C TYR A 65 -3.23 -2.24 -18.93
N TYR A 66 -2.67 -1.58 -17.91
CA TYR A 66 -1.88 -2.25 -16.87
C TYR A 66 -2.65 -2.35 -15.57
N LEU A 67 -2.49 -3.50 -14.90
CA LEU A 67 -2.74 -3.64 -13.48
C LEU A 67 -1.45 -3.35 -12.73
N ARG A 68 -1.43 -2.28 -11.94
CA ARG A 68 -0.34 -1.95 -11.03
C ARG A 68 -0.76 -2.36 -9.62
N THR A 69 -0.02 -3.27 -9.02
CA THR A 69 -0.24 -3.71 -7.66
C THR A 69 0.84 -3.14 -6.75
N LYS A 70 0.47 -2.93 -5.48
CA LYS A 70 1.38 -2.51 -4.43
C LYS A 70 1.20 -3.45 -3.25
N ALA A 71 2.30 -3.86 -2.61
CA ALA A 71 2.26 -4.65 -1.38
C ALA A 71 1.60 -3.83 -0.25
N ALA A 72 0.96 -4.51 0.70
CA ALA A 72 0.31 -3.87 1.83
C ALA A 72 1.29 -3.06 2.71
N ALA A 73 2.54 -3.51 2.80
CA ALA A 73 3.62 -2.81 3.50
C ALA A 73 4.65 -2.29 2.48
N ASP A 74 4.97 -1.01 2.57
CA ASP A 74 6.11 -0.44 1.87
C ASP A 74 7.41 -0.85 2.58
N ALA A 75 8.43 -1.20 1.81
CA ALA A 75 9.78 -1.27 2.36
C ALA A 75 10.17 0.13 2.87
N ILE A 76 10.72 0.20 4.09
CA ILE A 76 11.19 1.45 4.70
C ILE A 76 12.16 2.12 3.72
N GLN A 77 11.80 3.31 3.22
CA GLN A 77 12.65 4.03 2.29
C GLN A 77 13.76 4.74 3.07
N PHE A 78 15.00 4.29 2.89
CA PHE A 78 16.17 4.88 3.53
C PHE A 78 16.53 6.19 2.81
N THR A 79 16.35 7.32 3.50
CA THR A 79 16.85 8.63 3.04
C THR A 79 18.29 8.83 3.51
N VAL A 80 19.09 9.58 2.75
CA VAL A 80 20.52 9.87 3.01
C VAL A 80 20.75 10.48 4.39
N GLU A 81 19.77 11.22 4.91
CA GLU A 81 19.73 11.67 6.29
C GLU A 81 18.55 11.00 7.00
N GLN A 82 18.84 9.92 7.73
CA GLN A 82 17.90 9.46 8.76
C GLN A 82 17.98 10.46 9.90
N LYS A 83 17.02 11.39 9.99
CA LYS A 83 16.81 12.12 11.24
C LYS A 83 16.58 11.05 12.30
N LYS A 84 17.46 11.00 13.32
CA LYS A 84 17.38 10.18 14.54
C LYS A 84 16.12 10.50 15.36
N ALA A 85 14.95 10.39 14.75
CA ALA A 85 13.67 10.57 15.39
C ALA A 85 12.96 9.23 15.28
N GLN A 86 13.25 8.39 16.29
CA GLN A 86 12.62 7.09 16.53
C GLN A 86 13.03 6.01 15.54
N ASP A 87 14.30 5.62 15.60
CA ASP A 87 14.75 4.36 15.04
C ASP A 87 14.08 3.21 15.83
N GLN A 88 13.13 2.52 15.19
CA GLN A 88 12.47 1.33 15.70
C GLN A 88 13.18 0.04 15.24
N THR A 89 14.33 0.15 14.57
CA THR A 89 15.12 -1.02 14.21
C THR A 89 15.80 -1.62 15.44
N VAL A 90 16.19 -2.89 15.35
CA VAL A 90 16.98 -3.60 16.39
C VAL A 90 18.23 -2.83 16.82
N SER A 91 18.82 -2.04 15.92
CA SER A 91 19.97 -1.17 16.23
C SER A 91 19.57 -0.01 17.15
N GLY A 92 18.42 0.62 16.89
CA GLY A 92 17.90 1.73 17.71
C GLY A 92 17.37 1.30 19.07
N LEU A 93 16.96 0.03 19.21
CA LEU A 93 16.63 -0.58 20.50
C LEU A 93 17.89 -0.90 21.33
N ALA A 94 18.96 -1.38 20.68
CA ALA A 94 20.24 -1.64 21.34
C ALA A 94 20.86 -0.35 21.93
N ASP A 95 20.75 0.78 21.22
CA ASP A 95 21.21 2.09 21.71
C ASP A 95 20.33 2.66 22.84
N ARG A 96 19.08 2.17 23.01
CA ARG A 96 18.16 2.59 24.09
C ARG A 96 18.25 1.73 25.34
N ALA A 97 18.80 0.53 25.22
CA ALA A 97 18.96 -0.41 26.32
C ALA A 97 20.35 -0.25 26.96
N GLU A 98 20.56 0.85 27.68
CA GLU A 98 21.48 0.77 28.81
C GLU A 98 20.75 0.10 29.97
N ILE A 99 21.19 -1.14 30.30
CA ILE A 99 20.77 -2.03 31.43
C ILE A 99 19.52 -2.88 31.07
N SER A 100 19.44 -4.22 31.22
CA SER A 100 20.20 -5.26 31.92
C SER A 100 20.27 -6.56 31.08
N SER A 101 21.38 -7.31 31.21
CA SER A 101 21.61 -8.72 30.84
C SER A 101 20.88 -9.31 29.62
N MET A 102 21.68 -9.77 28.65
CA MET A 102 21.29 -10.59 27.48
C MET A 102 20.37 -11.79 27.79
N ASP A 103 20.26 -12.21 29.05
CA ASP A 103 19.42 -13.33 29.49
C ASP A 103 17.92 -12.98 29.60
N GLU A 104 17.53 -11.71 29.83
CA GLU A 104 16.11 -11.32 29.91
C GLU A 104 15.44 -11.26 28.53
N ILE A 105 16.22 -10.98 27.49
CA ILE A 105 15.77 -10.95 26.09
C ILE A 105 15.57 -12.39 25.56
N ALA A 106 16.18 -13.38 26.19
CA ALA A 106 16.21 -14.74 25.68
C ALA A 106 14.94 -15.56 25.98
N CYS A 107 14.20 -15.29 27.08
CA CYS A 107 12.92 -15.96 27.39
C CYS A 107 12.27 -15.43 28.69
N SER A 108 11.63 -14.26 28.68
CA SER A 108 10.74 -13.87 29.78
C SER A 108 9.32 -14.43 29.56
N LEU A 109 8.75 -15.08 30.58
CA LEU A 109 7.40 -15.65 30.55
C LEU A 109 6.29 -14.59 30.42
N ASP A 110 6.61 -13.34 30.76
CA ASP A 110 5.66 -12.21 30.76
C ASP A 110 5.60 -11.45 29.42
N SER A 111 6.48 -11.76 28.45
CA SER A 111 6.52 -11.11 27.13
C SER A 111 6.74 -12.11 25.97
N PRO A 112 5.74 -12.97 25.67
CA PRO A 112 5.85 -14.02 24.65
C PRO A 112 5.98 -13.51 23.20
N ASP A 113 5.61 -12.26 22.92
CA ASP A 113 5.64 -11.69 21.56
C ASP A 113 7.04 -11.17 21.13
N ASP A 114 8.00 -11.06 22.06
CA ASP A 114 9.36 -10.58 21.78
C ASP A 114 10.37 -11.72 21.55
N CYS A 115 9.97 -12.98 21.71
CA CYS A 115 10.85 -14.14 21.53
C CYS A 115 10.90 -14.61 20.07
N LEU A 116 11.90 -14.16 19.34
CA LEU A 116 12.17 -14.54 17.94
C LEU A 116 12.78 -15.96 17.76
N SER A 117 12.89 -16.77 18.83
CA SER A 117 13.55 -18.08 18.77
C SER A 117 12.60 -19.29 18.77
N CYS A 118 11.28 -19.11 18.94
CA CYS A 118 10.29 -20.16 18.67
C CYS A 118 9.70 -20.02 17.26
N GLY A 119 10.59 -20.11 16.27
CA GLY A 119 10.27 -20.23 14.85
C GLY A 119 10.71 -21.59 14.34
N SER A 120 9.92 -22.62 14.63
CA SER A 120 9.83 -23.90 13.90
C SER A 120 8.37 -24.33 13.93
#